data_AF-A0A941JK84-F1
#
_entry.id   AF-A0A941JK84-F1
#
_cell.length_a   1.000
_cell.length_b   1.000
_cell.length_c   1.000
_cell.angle_alpha   90.00
_cell.angle_beta   90.00
_cell.angle_gamma   90.00
#
_symmetry.space_group_name_H-M   'P 1'
#
loop_
_entity.id
_entity.type
_entity.pdbx_description
1 polymer ?
#
loop_
_entity_poly.entity_id
_entity_poly.type
_entity_poly.pdbx_seq_one_letter_code
_entity_poly.pdbx_strand_id
1 'polypeptide(L)'
;MNVMKGFVVSFACYIFLNAILFISHHSVQELTALLIYQTILGFFIILVQTIIIEICLQVEGYNRLFAMMIGFIYGIAISILFSGTIDVEISAHLLIGFIFSFCFFIYMIVRGESKI
;
A
#
# COMPACT_ATOMS: atom_id res chain seq x y z
N MET A 1 9.88 -13.64 9.21
CA MET A 1 10.68 -13.28 8.01
C MET A 1 9.81 -12.76 6.86
N ASN A 2 8.67 -13.42 6.58
CA ASN A 2 7.76 -13.01 5.50
C ASN A 2 7.11 -11.63 5.71
N VAL A 3 6.73 -11.29 6.94
CA VAL A 3 6.21 -9.94 7.29
C VAL A 3 7.21 -8.84 6.94
N MET A 4 8.50 -8.98 7.31
CA MET A 4 9.49 -7.94 6.98
C MET A 4 9.78 -7.84 5.49
N LYS A 5 9.82 -8.98 4.78
CA LYS A 5 9.93 -8.98 3.32
C LYS A 5 8.73 -8.28 2.67
N GLY A 6 7.53 -8.58 3.14
CA GLY A 6 6.31 -7.93 2.67
C GLY A 6 6.27 -6.46 2.96
N PHE A 7 6.70 -6.07 4.15
CA PHE A 7 6.76 -4.67 4.54
C PHE A 7 7.68 -3.90 3.60
N VAL A 8 8.91 -4.39 3.39
CA VAL A 8 9.89 -3.71 2.52
C VAL A 8 9.38 -3.60 1.08
N VAL A 9 8.81 -4.67 0.53
CA VAL A 9 8.32 -4.70 -0.86
C VAL A 9 7.09 -3.79 -1.03
N SER A 10 6.11 -3.90 -0.14
CA SER A 10 4.90 -3.08 -0.18
C SER A 10 5.22 -1.60 0.07
N PHE A 11 6.17 -1.31 0.96
CA PHE A 11 6.61 0.06 1.25
C PHE A 11 7.35 0.68 0.06
N ALA A 12 8.30 -0.05 -0.55
CA ALA A 12 8.98 0.40 -1.75
C ALA A 12 8.00 0.64 -2.91
N CYS A 13 7.04 -0.27 -3.10
CA CYS A 13 5.98 -0.13 -4.09
C CYS A 13 5.11 1.12 -3.84
N TYR A 14 4.71 1.36 -2.60
CA TYR A 14 3.92 2.52 -2.22
C TYR A 14 4.67 3.83 -2.49
N ILE A 15 5.94 3.94 -2.09
CA ILE A 15 6.75 5.15 -2.34
C ILE A 15 6.91 5.38 -3.85
N PHE A 16 7.19 4.32 -4.61
CA PHE A 16 7.36 4.40 -6.06
C PHE A 16 6.08 4.89 -6.76
N LEU A 17 4.93 4.32 -6.42
CA LEU A 17 3.65 4.70 -7.03
C LEU A 17 3.21 6.11 -6.65
N ASN A 18 3.42 6.53 -5.39
CA ASN A 18 3.16 7.91 -4.99
C ASN A 18 4.10 8.91 -5.68
N ALA A 19 5.37 8.55 -5.90
CA ALA A 19 6.31 9.39 -6.64
C ALA A 19 5.87 9.60 -8.10
N ILE A 20 5.40 8.54 -8.77
CA ILE A 20 4.86 8.64 -10.14
C ILE A 20 3.64 9.56 -10.18
N LEU A 21 2.69 9.37 -9.28
CA LEU A 21 1.47 10.18 -9.23
C LEU A 21 1.80 11.66 -9.01
N PHE A 22 2.74 11.96 -8.13
CA PHE A 22 3.14 13.34 -7.87
C PHE A 22 3.83 14.01 -9.05
N ILE A 23 4.77 13.33 -9.71
CA ILE A 23 5.44 13.85 -10.92
C ILE A 23 4.42 14.15 -12.03
N SER A 24 3.34 13.39 -12.08
CA SER A 24 2.28 13.59 -13.07
C SER A 24 1.38 14.80 -12.81
N HIS A 25 1.38 15.37 -11.60
CA HIS A 25 0.43 16.42 -11.20
C HIS A 25 1.08 17.71 -10.71
N HIS A 26 2.33 17.70 -10.20
CA HIS A 26 2.95 18.87 -9.57
C HIS A 26 4.38 19.13 -10.07
N SER A 27 4.87 20.36 -9.85
CA SER A 27 6.25 20.73 -10.17
C SER A 27 7.24 19.98 -9.27
N VAL A 28 8.40 19.61 -9.84
CA VAL A 28 9.43 18.79 -9.17
C VAL A 28 9.97 19.43 -7.87
N GLN A 29 9.78 20.75 -7.69
CA GLN A 29 10.34 21.51 -6.56
C GLN A 29 9.76 21.12 -5.19
N GLU A 30 8.54 20.60 -5.12
CA GLU A 30 7.90 20.17 -3.85
C GLU A 30 7.97 18.65 -3.60
N LEU A 31 8.50 17.91 -4.57
CA LEU A 31 8.50 16.44 -4.58
C LEU A 31 9.22 15.86 -3.35
N THR A 32 10.36 16.43 -2.95
CA THR A 32 11.18 15.86 -1.86
C THR A 32 10.50 15.99 -0.50
N ALA A 33 9.92 17.14 -0.19
CA ALA A 33 9.24 17.37 1.09
C ALA A 33 7.98 16.49 1.21
N LEU A 34 7.21 16.38 0.13
CA LEU A 34 6.03 15.52 0.12
C LEU A 34 6.40 14.03 0.24
N LEU A 35 7.43 13.57 -0.48
CA LEU A 35 7.90 12.19 -0.36
C LEU A 35 8.34 11.86 1.06
N ILE A 36 9.02 12.77 1.76
CA ILE A 36 9.39 12.58 3.17
C ILE A 36 8.13 12.44 4.05
N TYR A 37 7.14 13.31 3.85
CA TYR A 37 5.88 13.25 4.61
C TYR A 37 5.12 11.94 4.38
N GLN A 38 4.95 11.54 3.10
CA GLN A 38 4.31 10.28 2.72
C GLN A 38 5.10 9.06 3.21
N THR A 39 6.43 9.14 3.25
CA THR A 39 7.29 8.08 3.80
C THR A 39 7.01 7.86 5.28
N ILE A 40 6.95 8.94 6.08
CA ILE A 40 6.72 8.84 7.53
C ILE A 40 5.31 8.31 7.83
N LEU A 41 4.29 8.84 7.16
CA LEU A 41 2.91 8.37 7.34
C LEU A 41 2.72 6.94 6.84
N GLY A 42 3.18 6.64 5.63
CA GLY A 42 3.03 5.35 4.99
C GLY A 42 3.75 4.23 5.73
N PHE A 43 4.82 4.54 6.49
CA PHE A 43 5.63 3.53 7.18
C PHE A 43 4.79 2.69 8.15
N PHE A 44 4.14 3.34 9.13
CA PHE A 44 3.38 2.64 10.15
C PHE A 44 2.13 1.97 9.56
N ILE A 45 1.48 2.64 8.61
CA ILE A 45 0.30 2.14 7.93
C ILE A 45 0.61 0.83 7.21
N ILE A 46 1.67 0.81 6.40
CA ILE A 46 2.05 -0.37 5.62
C ILE A 46 2.60 -1.47 6.52
N LEU A 47 3.30 -1.14 7.60
CA LEU A 47 3.78 -2.12 8.57
C LEU A 47 2.61 -2.86 9.23
N VAL A 48 1.65 -2.14 9.80
CA VAL A 48 0.47 -2.72 10.45
C VAL A 48 -0.35 -3.53 9.45
N GLN A 49 -0.58 -2.98 8.26
CA GLN A 49 -1.34 -3.68 7.22
C GLN A 49 -0.65 -4.97 6.76
N THR A 50 0.67 -4.98 6.63
CA THR A 50 1.42 -6.18 6.25
C THR A 50 1.29 -7.26 7.32
N ILE A 51 1.31 -6.88 8.60
CA ILE A 51 1.07 -7.83 9.71
C ILE A 51 -0.34 -8.43 9.61
N ILE A 52 -1.37 -7.58 9.45
CA ILE A 52 -2.76 -8.03 9.34
C ILE A 52 -2.93 -8.99 8.16
N ILE A 53 -2.43 -8.61 6.99
CA ILE A 53 -2.56 -9.43 5.78
C ILE A 53 -1.82 -10.75 5.91
N GLU A 54 -0.63 -10.79 6.51
CA GLU A 54 0.06 -12.07 6.71
C GLU A 54 -0.75 -13.01 7.62
N ILE A 55 -1.38 -12.50 8.67
CA ILE A 55 -2.28 -13.27 9.54
C ILE A 55 -3.50 -13.76 8.75
N CYS A 56 -4.17 -12.89 8.01
CA CYS A 56 -5.35 -13.26 7.22
C CYS A 56 -5.01 -14.30 6.14
N LEU A 57 -3.83 -14.18 5.53
CA LEU A 57 -3.38 -15.11 4.51
C LEU A 57 -3.01 -16.49 5.05
N GLN A 58 -2.54 -16.59 6.30
CA GLN A 58 -2.35 -17.88 6.97
C GLN A 58 -3.67 -18.64 7.14
N VAL A 59 -4.77 -17.92 7.38
CA VAL A 59 -6.12 -18.50 7.53
C VAL A 59 -6.69 -18.93 6.18
N GLU A 60 -6.55 -18.10 5.15
CA GLU A 60 -7.14 -18.30 3.81
C GLU A 60 -6.28 -19.14 2.85
N GLY A 61 -5.26 -19.84 3.37
CA GLY A 61 -4.39 -20.69 2.54
C GLY A 61 -3.60 -19.93 1.48
N TYR A 62 -3.28 -18.65 1.73
CA TYR A 62 -2.45 -17.81 0.86
C TYR A 62 -3.05 -17.51 -0.51
N ASN A 63 -4.38 -17.33 -0.60
CA ASN A 63 -5.05 -16.94 -1.82
C ASN A 63 -4.63 -15.51 -2.28
N ARG A 64 -4.09 -15.43 -3.50
CA ARG A 64 -3.62 -14.16 -4.10
C ARG A 64 -4.76 -13.17 -4.34
N LEU A 65 -5.93 -13.65 -4.77
CA LEU A 65 -7.11 -12.81 -5.02
C LEU A 65 -7.58 -12.15 -3.72
N PHE A 66 -7.56 -12.92 -2.63
CA PHE A 66 -7.92 -12.44 -1.31
C PHE A 66 -6.93 -11.37 -0.80
N ALA A 67 -5.62 -11.57 -1.00
CA ALA A 67 -4.60 -10.57 -0.66
C ALA A 67 -4.83 -9.23 -1.38
N MET A 68 -5.12 -9.28 -2.68
CA MET A 68 -5.41 -8.10 -3.50
C MET A 68 -6.68 -7.40 -3.02
N MET A 69 -7.74 -8.16 -2.72
CA MET A 69 -9.01 -7.62 -2.24
C MET A 69 -8.86 -6.91 -0.89
N ILE A 70 -8.14 -7.50 0.08
CA ILE A 70 -7.87 -6.81 1.35
C ILE A 70 -7.01 -5.58 1.12
N GLY A 71 -5.96 -5.68 0.30
CA GLY A 71 -5.12 -4.54 -0.08
C GLY A 71 -5.96 -3.37 -0.60
N PHE A 72 -6.91 -3.66 -1.49
CA PHE A 72 -7.84 -2.69 -2.06
C PHE A 72 -8.73 -2.03 -1.00
N ILE A 73 -9.47 -2.83 -0.21
CA ILE A 73 -10.40 -2.34 0.81
C ILE A 73 -9.68 -1.49 1.84
N TYR A 74 -8.51 -1.96 2.29
CA TYR A 74 -7.73 -1.29 3.31
C TYR A 74 -7.10 0.01 2.78
N GLY A 75 -6.64 0.03 1.53
CA GLY A 75 -6.18 1.26 0.88
C GLY A 75 -7.27 2.34 0.81
N ILE A 76 -8.49 1.95 0.44
CA ILE A 76 -9.65 2.86 0.46
C ILE A 76 -9.93 3.34 1.89
N ALA A 77 -9.96 2.42 2.87
CA ALA A 77 -10.26 2.77 4.26
C ALA A 77 -9.25 3.77 4.85
N ILE A 78 -7.95 3.56 4.62
CA ILE A 78 -6.90 4.52 4.98
C ILE A 78 -7.16 5.85 4.29
N SER A 79 -7.40 5.81 2.97
CA SER A 79 -7.59 7.02 2.20
C SER A 79 -8.76 7.88 2.72
N ILE A 80 -9.86 7.25 3.12
CA ILE A 80 -11.02 7.93 3.73
C ILE A 80 -10.69 8.45 5.14
N LEU A 81 -10.01 7.66 5.97
CA LEU A 81 -9.64 8.06 7.33
C LEU A 81 -8.74 9.30 7.35
N PHE A 82 -7.83 9.41 6.38
CA PHE A 82 -6.90 10.52 6.27
C PHE A 82 -7.41 11.67 5.37
N SER A 83 -8.50 11.49 4.62
CA SER A 83 -9.11 12.57 3.84
C SER A 83 -10.06 13.47 4.63
N GLY A 84 -10.25 13.21 5.93
CA GLY A 84 -11.23 13.87 6.81
C GLY A 84 -11.16 15.40 6.96
N THR A 85 -10.47 16.10 6.06
CA THR A 85 -10.31 17.56 6.02
C THR A 85 -10.34 18.18 4.61
N ILE A 86 -10.41 17.39 3.53
CA ILE A 86 -10.30 17.89 2.15
C ILE A 86 -11.36 17.21 1.28
N ASP A 87 -12.06 17.97 0.42
CA ASP A 87 -12.97 17.44 -0.60
C ASP A 87 -12.16 16.63 -1.65
N VAL A 88 -11.86 15.37 -1.29
CA VAL A 88 -11.16 14.44 -2.16
C VAL A 88 -12.20 13.68 -2.99
N GLU A 89 -12.04 13.70 -4.30
CA GLU A 89 -12.92 12.95 -5.20
C GLU A 89 -12.86 11.43 -4.91
N ILE A 90 -14.00 10.76 -5.06
CA ILE A 90 -14.10 9.28 -4.95
C ILE A 90 -13.09 8.56 -5.85
N SER A 91 -12.79 9.15 -7.01
CA SER A 91 -11.76 8.68 -7.97
C SER A 91 -10.38 8.52 -7.32
N ALA A 92 -9.97 9.44 -6.45
CA ALA A 92 -8.68 9.40 -5.76
C ALA A 92 -8.64 8.31 -4.69
N HIS A 93 -9.74 8.09 -3.97
CA HIS A 93 -9.86 6.98 -3.02
C HIS A 93 -9.73 5.62 -3.71
N LEU A 94 -10.39 5.44 -4.85
CA LEU A 94 -10.30 4.22 -5.66
C LEU A 94 -8.89 4.00 -6.20
N LEU A 95 -8.21 5.07 -6.62
CA LEU A 95 -6.82 5.01 -7.09
C LEU A 95 -5.87 4.57 -5.96
N ILE A 96 -6.04 5.11 -4.75
CA ILE A 96 -5.24 4.68 -3.59
C ILE A 96 -5.54 3.21 -3.25
N GLY A 97 -6.80 2.78 -3.28
CA GLY A 97 -7.17 1.36 -3.18
C GLY A 97 -6.42 0.49 -4.19
N PHE A 98 -6.37 0.93 -5.44
CA PHE A 98 -5.67 0.20 -6.51
C PHE A 98 -4.16 0.09 -6.27
N ILE A 99 -3.51 1.18 -5.81
CA ILE A 99 -2.09 1.18 -5.43
C ILE A 99 -1.80 0.11 -4.38
N PHE A 100 -2.60 0.09 -3.31
CA PHE A 100 -2.40 -0.88 -2.23
C PHE A 100 -2.65 -2.31 -2.72
N SER A 101 -3.71 -2.54 -3.49
CA SER A 101 -3.98 -3.85 -4.13
C SER A 101 -2.78 -4.35 -4.94
N PHE A 102 -2.19 -3.48 -5.76
CA PHE A 102 -1.02 -3.82 -6.58
C PHE A 102 0.23 -4.10 -5.74
N CYS A 103 0.48 -3.31 -4.68
CA CYS A 103 1.59 -3.59 -3.77
C CYS A 103 1.44 -4.94 -3.05
N PHE A 104 0.22 -5.33 -2.68
CA PHE A 104 -0.03 -6.66 -2.10
C PHE A 104 0.06 -7.79 -3.12
N PHE A 105 -0.28 -7.54 -4.38
CA PHE A 105 -0.01 -8.49 -5.46
C PHE A 105 1.50 -8.75 -5.61
N ILE A 106 2.32 -7.69 -5.67
CA ILE A 106 3.78 -7.83 -5.72
C ILE A 106 4.30 -8.54 -4.48
N TYR A 107 3.81 -8.19 -3.28
CA TYR A 107 4.15 -8.91 -2.06
C TYR A 107 3.90 -10.41 -2.20
N MET A 108 2.71 -10.82 -2.67
CA MET A 108 2.37 -12.23 -2.84
C MET A 108 3.24 -12.96 -3.86
N ILE A 109 3.72 -12.25 -4.89
CA ILE A 109 4.70 -12.80 -5.84
C ILE A 109 6.07 -12.97 -5.17
N VAL A 110 6.59 -11.92 -4.53
CA VAL A 110 7.94 -11.91 -3.92
C VAL A 110 8.02 -12.84 -2.70
N ARG A 111 6.89 -13.02 -2.01
CA ARG A 111 6.74 -14.00 -0.94
C ARG A 111 6.94 -15.44 -1.44
N GLY A 112 6.74 -15.68 -2.74
CA GLY A 112 7.16 -16.86 -3.50
C GLY A 112 7.49 -18.09 -2.64
N GLU A 113 6.46 -18.88 -2.34
CA GLU A 113 6.52 -20.21 -1.72
C GLU A 113 7.69 -20.47 -0.75
N SER A 114 7.79 -19.73 0.35
CA SER A 114 8.37 -20.32 1.57
C SER A 114 7.38 -21.33 2.17
N LYS A 115 7.04 -22.38 1.42
CA LYS A 115 6.46 -23.61 1.96
C LYS A 115 7.60 -24.53 2.39
N ILE A 116 8.47 -24.04 3.27
CA ILE A 116 9.33 -24.83 4.15
C ILE A 116 9.43 -24.05 5.45
#